data_AF-A0A936B628-F1
#
_entry.id   AF-A0A936B628-F1
#
_cell.length_a   1.000
_cell.length_b   1.000
_cell.length_c   1.000
_cell.angle_alpha   90.00
_cell.angle_beta   90.00
_cell.angle_gamma   90.00
#
_symmetry.space_group_name_H-M   'P 1'
#
loop_
_entity.id
_entity.type
_entity.pdbx_description
1 polymer ?
#
loop_
_entity_poly.entity_id
_entity_poly.type
_entity_poly.pdbx_seq_one_letter_code
_entity_poly.pdbx_strand_id
1 'polypeptide(L)'
;MIIQIWRKNRMSFRTTVALWAGDFDGNGKIKFVNPDDDQNVLFIEVLTYPTNTDFTANYNYAYGYLQGDYNLNAKSKYDNPDDDKNMLFYQVLFYPLNTNYISNFNFIIQQVPAVQSR
;
A
#
# COMPACT_ATOMS: atom_id res chain seq x y z
N MET A 1 30.46 -24.76 -40.30
CA MET A 1 30.38 -25.30 -38.94
C MET A 1 30.76 -24.19 -37.96
N ILE A 2 29.76 -23.79 -37.15
CA ILE A 2 29.74 -22.97 -35.92
C ILE A 2 30.05 -21.45 -36.02
N ILE A 3 28.94 -20.71 -35.87
CA ILE A 3 28.73 -19.30 -35.55
C ILE A 3 29.04 -19.07 -34.05
N GLN A 4 29.66 -17.95 -33.65
CA GLN A 4 29.33 -17.31 -32.36
C GLN A 4 29.31 -15.78 -32.45
N ILE A 5 28.25 -15.24 -31.87
CA ILE A 5 27.66 -13.91 -31.96
C ILE A 5 27.65 -13.34 -30.52
N TRP A 6 28.10 -12.08 -30.38
CA TRP A 6 27.72 -11.06 -29.38
C TRP A 6 27.92 -11.28 -27.87
N ARG A 7 28.59 -10.31 -27.23
CA ARG A 7 28.01 -9.62 -26.06
C ARG A 7 28.57 -8.20 -25.91
N LYS A 8 27.88 -7.28 -26.58
CA LYS A 8 27.98 -5.83 -26.39
C LYS A 8 27.42 -5.49 -25.00
N ASN A 9 28.21 -4.77 -24.20
CA ASN A 9 27.78 -3.86 -23.13
C ASN A 9 26.70 -4.36 -22.16
N ARG A 10 27.10 -5.06 -21.10
CA ARG A 10 26.27 -5.17 -19.88
C ARG A 10 26.32 -3.83 -19.13
N MET A 11 25.46 -2.88 -19.52
CA MET A 11 25.15 -1.75 -18.65
C MET A 11 24.30 -2.28 -17.49
N SER A 12 24.93 -2.43 -16.33
CA SER A 12 24.22 -2.67 -15.07
C SER A 12 23.59 -1.35 -14.65
N PHE A 13 22.34 -1.13 -15.04
CA PHE A 13 21.47 -0.21 -14.32
C PHE A 13 20.92 -0.99 -13.13
N ARG A 14 21.22 -0.53 -11.91
CA ARG A 14 20.59 -1.07 -10.70
C ARG A 14 19.08 -0.80 -10.82
N THR A 15 18.29 -1.82 -11.11
CA THR A 15 16.84 -1.72 -11.18
C THR A 15 16.30 -1.77 -9.76
N THR A 16 16.11 -0.62 -9.12
CA THR A 16 15.31 -0.56 -7.89
C THR A 16 13.89 -0.92 -8.25
N VAL A 17 13.44 -2.09 -7.81
CA VAL A 17 12.03 -2.49 -7.85
C VAL A 17 11.39 -1.97 -6.57
N ALA A 18 10.36 -1.15 -6.71
CA ALA A 18 9.56 -0.66 -5.60
C ALA A 18 8.25 -1.45 -5.54
N LEU A 19 7.71 -1.60 -4.33
CA LEU A 19 6.40 -2.21 -4.11
C LEU A 19 5.35 -1.13 -3.88
N TRP A 20 4.13 -1.44 -4.26
CA TRP A 20 2.97 -0.68 -3.79
C TRP A 20 2.80 -0.95 -2.29
N ALA A 21 2.80 0.11 -1.49
CA ALA A 21 2.45 0.04 -0.07
C ALA A 21 0.93 -0.05 0.03
N GLY A 22 0.36 -0.76 1.01
CA GLY A 22 -1.09 -0.77 1.12
C GLY A 22 -1.73 -2.05 1.59
N ASP A 23 -1.03 -3.18 1.54
CA ASP A 23 -1.53 -4.48 2.00
C ASP A 23 -1.42 -4.56 3.53
N PHE A 24 -2.34 -3.89 4.20
CA PHE A 24 -2.30 -3.71 5.65
C PHE A 24 -2.96 -4.87 6.38
N ASP A 25 -3.91 -5.56 5.74
CA ASP A 25 -4.52 -6.78 6.26
C ASP A 25 -3.69 -8.04 5.98
N GLY A 26 -2.65 -7.94 5.13
CA GLY A 26 -1.69 -8.99 4.85
C GLY A 26 -2.22 -10.07 3.91
N ASN A 27 -3.23 -9.77 3.10
CA ASN A 27 -3.90 -10.73 2.23
C ASN A 27 -3.26 -10.87 0.83
N GLY A 28 -2.21 -10.11 0.53
CA GLY A 28 -1.49 -10.12 -0.75
C GLY A 28 -2.12 -9.22 -1.83
N LYS A 29 -3.14 -8.43 -1.48
CA LYS A 29 -3.83 -7.51 -2.39
C LYS A 29 -3.96 -6.15 -1.75
N ILE A 30 -4.18 -5.16 -2.60
CA ILE A 30 -4.46 -3.79 -2.14
C ILE A 30 -5.86 -3.41 -2.59
N LYS A 31 -6.73 -3.11 -1.64
CA LYS A 31 -8.16 -2.83 -1.80
C LYS A 31 -8.59 -1.68 -0.93
N PHE A 32 -9.29 -0.72 -1.55
CA PHE A 32 -9.85 0.41 -0.83
C PHE A 32 -11.29 0.15 -0.35
N VAL A 33 -12.05 -0.75 -0.97
CA VAL A 33 -13.46 -0.99 -0.61
C VAL A 33 -13.75 -2.49 -0.42
N ASN A 34 -14.54 -2.77 0.61
CA ASN A 34 -15.04 -4.05 1.06
C ASN A 34 -15.50 -5.05 -0.03
N PRO A 35 -15.47 -6.37 0.28
CA PRO A 35 -14.99 -6.99 1.54
C PRO A 35 -13.45 -6.93 1.65
N ASP A 36 -12.85 -7.27 2.80
CA ASP A 36 -11.38 -7.34 3.05
C ASP A 36 -10.61 -6.17 2.42
N ASP A 37 -10.97 -4.95 2.81
CA ASP A 37 -10.25 -3.74 2.41
C ASP A 37 -9.19 -3.37 3.45
N ASP A 38 -8.13 -2.74 2.97
CA ASP A 38 -7.00 -2.37 3.82
C ASP A 38 -7.33 -1.17 4.73
N GLN A 39 -8.32 -0.36 4.35
CA GLN A 39 -8.77 0.78 5.17
C GLN A 39 -9.37 0.35 6.50
N ASN A 40 -9.94 -0.85 6.59
CA ASN A 40 -10.54 -1.34 7.83
C ASN A 40 -9.49 -1.57 8.93
N VAL A 41 -8.24 -1.87 8.57
CA VAL A 41 -7.13 -1.97 9.54
C VAL A 41 -6.91 -0.63 10.24
N LEU A 42 -6.74 0.44 9.46
CA LEU A 42 -6.62 1.81 9.97
C LEU A 42 -7.86 2.23 10.78
N PHE A 43 -9.06 1.90 10.29
CA PHE A 43 -10.31 2.22 10.99
C PHE A 43 -10.34 1.61 12.39
N ILE A 44 -10.08 0.31 12.50
CA ILE A 44 -10.11 -0.41 13.78
C ILE A 44 -9.03 0.12 14.72
N GLU A 45 -7.81 0.34 14.24
CA GLU A 45 -6.71 0.87 15.07
C GLU A 45 -7.00 2.26 15.62
N VAL A 46 -7.55 3.17 14.80
CA VAL A 46 -7.95 4.51 15.24
C VAL A 46 -9.10 4.42 16.25
N LEU A 47 -10.11 3.60 15.96
CA LEU A 47 -11.30 3.44 16.81
C LEU A 47 -10.98 2.84 18.18
N THR A 48 -10.04 1.89 18.21
CA THR A 48 -9.66 1.14 19.42
C THR A 48 -8.39 1.64 20.08
N TYR A 49 -7.85 2.77 19.61
CA TYR A 49 -6.63 3.35 20.17
C TYR A 49 -6.81 3.61 21.69
N PRO A 50 -5.83 3.28 22.56
CA PRO A 50 -6.04 3.25 24.02
C PRO A 50 -6.57 4.55 24.63
N THR A 51 -6.28 5.68 24.01
CA THR A 51 -6.70 7.02 24.47
C THR A 51 -7.92 7.57 23.70
N ASN A 52 -8.51 6.80 22.79
CA ASN A 52 -9.77 7.11 22.11
C ASN A 52 -10.95 6.46 22.85
N THR A 53 -11.23 6.95 24.07
CA THR A 53 -12.28 6.38 24.94
C THR A 53 -13.70 6.56 24.40
N ASP A 54 -13.88 7.50 23.47
CA ASP A 54 -15.17 7.83 22.86
C ASP A 54 -15.44 7.05 21.57
N PHE A 55 -14.51 6.18 21.15
CA PHE A 55 -14.62 5.38 19.92
C PHE A 55 -14.98 6.23 18.70
N THR A 56 -14.24 7.30 18.50
CA THR A 56 -14.49 8.25 17.40
C THR A 56 -13.58 7.94 16.21
N ALA A 57 -14.17 7.88 15.01
CA ALA A 57 -13.41 7.64 13.77
C ALA A 57 -12.51 8.82 13.38
N ASN A 58 -12.84 10.03 13.87
CA ASN A 58 -12.12 11.27 13.58
C ASN A 58 -11.04 11.60 14.64
N TYR A 59 -10.62 10.61 15.44
CA TYR A 59 -9.61 10.75 16.48
C TYR A 59 -8.25 11.16 15.91
N ASN A 60 -7.59 12.14 16.55
CA ASN A 60 -6.39 12.82 16.00
C ASN A 60 -5.11 12.64 16.83
N TYR A 61 -5.16 11.77 17.85
CA TYR A 61 -4.05 11.55 18.79
C TYR A 61 -3.58 10.09 18.82
N ALA A 62 -3.82 9.33 17.75
CA ALA A 62 -3.26 8.00 17.58
C ALA A 62 -1.81 8.12 17.08
N TYR A 63 -0.84 7.97 17.99
CA TYR A 63 0.58 8.09 17.70
C TYR A 63 1.31 6.75 17.76
N GLY A 64 2.40 6.64 17.00
CA GLY A 64 3.23 5.46 16.87
C GLY A 64 3.12 4.83 15.48
N TYR A 65 3.96 3.82 15.23
CA TYR A 65 3.95 3.05 13.99
C TYR A 65 2.92 1.93 14.08
N LEU A 66 1.65 2.30 13.93
CA LEU A 66 0.55 1.34 13.83
C LEU A 66 0.57 0.66 12.45
N GLN A 67 -0.11 -0.48 12.31
CA GLN A 67 -0.16 -1.18 11.02
C GLN A 67 -0.80 -0.29 9.94
N GLY A 68 -1.79 0.51 10.32
CA GLY A 68 -2.50 1.47 9.49
C GLY A 68 -1.82 2.84 9.35
N ASP A 69 -0.59 3.03 9.84
CA ASP A 69 0.21 4.23 9.54
C ASP A 69 0.79 4.15 8.11
N TYR A 70 -0.01 4.58 7.13
CA TYR A 70 0.28 4.29 5.72
C TYR A 70 1.50 5.04 5.19
N ASN A 71 1.71 6.26 5.66
CA ASN A 71 2.82 7.12 5.25
C ASN A 71 4.03 7.05 6.21
N LEU A 72 3.94 6.23 7.27
CA LEU A 72 4.99 6.00 8.26
C LEU A 72 5.46 7.29 8.97
N ASN A 73 4.53 8.21 9.23
CA ASN A 73 4.83 9.47 9.93
C ASN A 73 4.65 9.38 11.46
N ALA A 74 4.38 8.18 11.99
CA ALA A 74 4.09 7.89 13.39
C ALA A 74 2.79 8.52 13.91
N LYS A 75 1.82 8.76 13.02
CA LYS A 75 0.50 9.30 13.36
C LYS A 75 -0.58 8.75 12.41
N SER A 76 -1.44 7.88 12.93
CA SER A 76 -2.55 7.31 12.18
C SER A 76 -3.81 8.17 12.29
N LYS A 77 -4.44 8.46 11.15
CA LYS A 77 -5.72 9.18 11.06
C LYS A 77 -6.64 8.54 10.04
N TYR A 78 -7.87 8.22 10.44
CA TYR A 78 -8.87 7.63 9.55
C TYR A 78 -9.78 8.67 8.88
N ASP A 79 -10.19 9.71 9.62
CA ASP A 79 -11.09 10.74 9.11
C ASP A 79 -10.69 12.11 9.65
N ASN A 80 -10.48 13.09 8.74
CA ASN A 80 -10.09 14.51 8.93
C ASN A 80 -8.99 14.88 7.92
N PRO A 81 -8.71 16.18 7.66
CA PRO A 81 -7.62 16.58 6.76
C PRO A 81 -6.32 15.86 7.10
N ASP A 82 -5.57 15.47 6.07
CA ASP A 82 -4.32 14.73 6.17
C ASP A 82 -4.48 13.35 6.82
N ASP A 83 -5.58 12.65 6.49
CA ASP A 83 -5.77 11.23 6.83
C ASP A 83 -4.91 10.29 5.98
N ASP A 84 -4.67 9.09 6.52
CA ASP A 84 -3.87 8.06 5.85
C ASP A 84 -4.67 7.37 4.74
N LYS A 85 -6.01 7.27 4.87
CA LYS A 85 -6.86 6.59 3.87
C LYS A 85 -6.72 7.20 2.47
N ASN A 86 -6.44 8.49 2.36
CA ASN A 86 -6.23 9.15 1.07
C ASN A 86 -5.05 8.58 0.28
N MET A 87 -3.98 8.12 0.95
CA MET A 87 -2.85 7.48 0.27
C MET A 87 -3.31 6.20 -0.45
N LEU A 88 -4.04 5.34 0.26
CA LEU A 88 -4.59 4.10 -0.29
C LEU A 88 -5.61 4.39 -1.40
N PHE A 89 -6.49 5.37 -1.19
CA PHE A 89 -7.48 5.77 -2.18
C PHE A 89 -6.85 6.19 -3.51
N TYR A 90 -5.89 7.12 -3.47
CA TYR A 90 -5.21 7.59 -4.67
C TYR A 90 -4.42 6.47 -5.37
N GLN A 91 -3.82 5.58 -4.59
CA GLN A 91 -3.09 4.46 -5.17
C GLN A 91 -4.02 3.51 -5.93
N VAL A 92 -5.20 3.20 -5.39
CA VAL A 92 -6.20 2.37 -6.08
C VAL A 92 -6.73 3.10 -7.31
N LEU A 93 -7.06 4.39 -7.18
CA LEU A 93 -7.66 5.18 -8.26
C LEU A 93 -6.74 5.37 -9.46
N PHE A 94 -5.45 5.60 -9.21
CA PHE A 94 -4.44 5.88 -10.23
C PHE A 94 -3.52 4.70 -10.53
N TYR A 95 -3.90 3.49 -10.11
CA TYR A 95 -3.17 2.29 -10.50
C TYR A 95 -3.18 2.16 -12.04
N PRO A 96 -2.04 1.86 -12.70
CA PRO A 96 -1.95 1.89 -14.17
C PRO A 96 -2.94 1.01 -14.92
N LEU A 97 -3.45 -0.06 -14.28
CA LEU A 97 -4.45 -0.95 -14.88
C LEU A 97 -5.90 -0.57 -14.50
N ASN A 98 -6.09 0.40 -13.60
CA ASN A 98 -7.40 0.95 -13.26
C ASN A 98 -7.78 2.09 -14.22
N THR A 99 -7.97 1.77 -15.49
CA THR A 99 -8.26 2.77 -16.54
C THR A 99 -9.61 3.46 -16.40
N ASN A 100 -10.52 2.89 -15.58
CA ASN A 100 -11.85 3.42 -15.34
C ASN A 100 -11.96 4.25 -14.05
N TYR A 101 -10.86 4.41 -13.29
CA TYR A 101 -10.82 5.17 -12.04
C TYR A 101 -11.90 4.71 -11.04
N ILE A 102 -12.07 3.39 -10.88
CA ILE A 102 -13.05 2.82 -9.94
C ILE A 102 -12.40 2.56 -8.57
N SER A 103 -13.07 2.90 -7.49
CA SER A 103 -12.55 2.75 -6.12
C SER A 103 -12.52 1.31 -5.62
N ASN A 104 -13.30 0.41 -6.23
CA ASN A 104 -13.37 -1.01 -5.91
C ASN A 104 -12.47 -1.88 -6.81
N PHE A 105 -11.45 -1.30 -7.44
CA PHE A 105 -10.48 -2.03 -8.25
C PHE A 105 -9.69 -3.02 -7.36
N ASN A 106 -9.66 -4.31 -7.72
CA ASN A 106 -9.12 -5.38 -6.86
C ASN A 106 -7.95 -6.19 -7.46
N PHE A 107 -7.41 -5.74 -8.61
CA PHE A 107 -6.34 -6.45 -9.33
C PHE A 107 -4.93 -5.94 -8.98
N ILE A 108 -4.80 -5.16 -7.91
CA ILE A 108 -3.49 -4.79 -7.36
C ILE A 108 -3.03 -5.95 -6.49
N ILE A 109 -2.00 -6.65 -6.96
CA ILE A 109 -1.37 -7.75 -6.24
C ILE A 109 -0.06 -7.22 -5.67
N GLN A 110 0.13 -7.38 -4.36
CA GLN A 110 1.42 -7.10 -3.77
C GLN A 110 2.38 -8.23 -4.15
N GLN A 111 3.49 -7.90 -4.82
CA GLN A 111 4.50 -8.88 -5.21
C GLN A 111 5.80 -8.58 -4.49
N VAL A 112 6.24 -9.43 -3.57
CA VAL A 112 7.65 -9.39 -3.16
C VAL A 112 8.49 -9.67 -4.42
N PRO A 113 9.58 -8.91 -4.69
CA PRO A 113 10.39 -9.15 -5.87
C PRO A 113 10.84 -10.61 -5.90
N ALA A 114 10.63 -11.29 -7.02
CA ALA A 114 11.15 -12.64 -7.18
C ALA A 114 12.67 -12.60 -6.96
N VAL A 115 13.17 -13.46 -6.07
CA VAL A 115 14.62 -13.65 -5.89
C VAL A 115 15.17 -14.02 -7.26
N GLN A 116 15.99 -13.16 -7.85
CA GLN A 116 16.71 -13.51 -9.07
C GLN A 116 17.71 -14.61 -8.69
N SER A 117 17.42 -15.87 -9.02
CA SER A 117 18.41 -16.94 -8.93
C SER A 117 19.57 -16.56 -9.83
N ARG A 118 20.75 -16.38 -9.23
CA ARG A 118 21.99 -16.04 -9.92
C ARG A 118 22.48 -17.17 -10.81
#